data_AF-A0A315XGF1-F1
#
_entry.id   AF-A0A315XGF1-F1
#
_cell.length_a   1.000
_cell.length_b   1.000
_cell.length_c   1.000
_cell.angle_alpha   90.00
_cell.angle_beta   90.00
_cell.angle_gamma   90.00
#
_symmetry.space_group_name_H-M   'P 1'
#
loop_
_entity.id
_entity.type
_entity.pdbx_description
1 polymer ?
#
loop_
_entity_poly.entity_id
_entity_poly.type
_entity_poly.pdbx_seq_one_letter_code
_entity_poly.pdbx_strand_id
1 'polypeptide(L)'
;MDENTINRTKAAINALIDIEQLWIENTPNYNLSAQELLVLKKRLERASENVSRIYEDNKLKLQAAEEEIKKMHFGKKENKNIKRR
;
A
#
# COMPACT_ATOMS: atom_id res chain seq x y z
N MET A 1 -1.65 -14.48 -1.45
CA MET A 1 -2.53 -13.49 -2.13
C MET A 1 -3.07 -14.13 -3.40
N ASP A 2 -4.26 -13.73 -3.84
CA ASP A 2 -4.84 -14.23 -5.10
C ASP A 2 -4.39 -13.38 -6.30
N GLU A 3 -4.72 -13.86 -7.50
CA GLU A 3 -4.37 -13.20 -8.77
C GLU A 3 -4.99 -11.80 -8.87
N ASN A 4 -6.22 -11.62 -8.35
CA ASN A 4 -6.90 -10.34 -8.33
C ASN A 4 -6.10 -9.30 -7.53
N THR A 5 -5.62 -9.66 -6.34
CA THR A 5 -4.76 -8.79 -5.52
C THR A 5 -3.50 -8.41 -6.28
N ILE A 6 -2.83 -9.37 -6.94
CA ILE A 6 -1.62 -9.11 -7.73
C ILE A 6 -1.91 -8.12 -8.87
N ASN A 7 -3.01 -8.31 -9.59
CA ASN A 7 -3.40 -7.44 -10.69
C ASN A 7 -3.76 -6.04 -10.22
N ARG A 8 -4.45 -5.90 -9.09
CA ARG A 8 -4.70 -4.60 -8.45
C ARG A 8 -3.41 -3.91 -8.03
N THR A 9 -2.44 -4.65 -7.47
CA THR A 9 -1.14 -4.10 -7.09
C THR A 9 -0.41 -3.55 -8.31
N LYS A 10 -0.36 -4.30 -9.41
CA LYS A 10 0.22 -3.82 -10.67
C LYS A 10 -0.47 -2.57 -11.19
N ALA A 11 -1.80 -2.52 -11.14
CA ALA A 11 -2.57 -1.36 -11.57
C ALA A 11 -2.31 -0.11 -10.70
N ALA A 12 -2.21 -0.28 -9.38
CA ALA A 12 -1.86 0.80 -8.45
C ALA A 12 -0.45 1.36 -8.75
N ILE A 13 0.53 0.48 -8.92
CA ILE A 13 1.92 0.86 -9.23
C ILE A 13 1.98 1.62 -10.55
N ASN A 14 1.34 1.12 -11.61
CA ASN A 14 1.34 1.78 -12.91
C ASN A 14 0.71 3.19 -12.82
N ALA A 15 -0.37 3.35 -12.07
CA ALA A 15 -0.98 4.66 -11.87
C ALA A 15 -0.06 5.64 -11.11
N LEU A 16 0.71 5.15 -10.13
CA LEU A 16 1.70 5.97 -9.40
C LEU A 16 2.89 6.36 -10.28
N ILE A 17 3.38 5.46 -11.13
CA ILE A 17 4.43 5.76 -12.11
C ILE A 17 3.95 6.85 -13.08
N ASP A 18 2.73 6.73 -13.58
CA ASP A 18 2.14 7.74 -14.46
C ASP A 18 2.00 9.12 -13.78
N ILE A 19 1.76 9.15 -12.46
CA ILE A 19 1.71 10.39 -11.68
C ILE A 19 3.10 11.00 -11.54
N GLU A 20 4.10 10.19 -11.19
CA GLU A 20 5.49 10.63 -11.09
C GLU A 20 5.98 11.23 -12.40
N GLN A 21 5.72 10.55 -13.52
CA GLN A 21 6.10 11.02 -14.85
C GLN A 21 5.48 12.39 -15.18
N LEU A 22 4.20 12.60 -14.84
CA LEU A 22 3.52 13.88 -15.04
C LEU A 22 4.21 15.03 -14.28
N TRP A 23 4.70 14.75 -13.07
CA TRP A 23 5.44 15.73 -12.27
C TRP A 23 6.82 16.02 -12.87
N ILE A 24 7.55 15.00 -13.31
CA ILE A 24 8.85 15.14 -13.96
C ILE A 24 8.74 16.04 -15.20
N GLU A 25 7.74 15.79 -16.05
CA GLU A 25 7.50 16.55 -17.29
C GLU A 25 7.17 18.03 -17.05
N ASN A 26 6.68 18.36 -15.85
CA ASN A 26 6.32 19.72 -15.47
C ASN A 26 7.34 20.39 -14.54
N THR A 27 8.54 19.81 -14.41
CA THR A 27 9.65 20.45 -13.70
C THR A 27 10.18 21.70 -14.43
N PRO A 28 10.76 22.68 -13.70
CA PRO A 28 10.88 22.74 -12.24
C PRO A 28 9.68 23.40 -11.55
N ASN A 29 8.73 23.95 -12.31
CA ASN A 29 7.65 24.78 -11.75
C ASN A 29 6.46 23.96 -11.22
N TYR A 30 6.36 22.70 -11.62
CA TYR A 30 5.29 21.76 -11.27
C TYR A 30 3.87 22.30 -11.55
N ASN A 31 3.75 23.19 -12.53
CA ASN A 31 2.48 23.79 -12.91
C ASN A 31 1.80 22.92 -13.95
N LEU A 32 0.68 22.33 -13.56
CA LEU A 32 -0.17 21.55 -14.45
C LEU A 32 -1.28 22.42 -15.04
N SER A 33 -1.55 22.26 -16.33
CA SER A 33 -2.75 22.79 -16.96
C SER A 33 -4.01 22.17 -16.36
N ALA A 34 -5.18 22.77 -16.61
CA ALA A 34 -6.46 22.21 -16.18
C ALA A 34 -6.69 20.78 -16.69
N GLN A 35 -6.23 20.47 -17.91
CA GLN A 35 -6.32 19.13 -18.49
C GLN A 35 -5.41 18.14 -17.78
N GLU A 36 -4.17 18.52 -17.48
CA GLU A 36 -3.23 17.68 -16.74
C GLU A 36 -3.67 17.46 -15.29
N LEU A 37 -4.26 18.47 -14.64
CA LEU A 37 -4.87 18.32 -13.31
C LEU A 37 -6.01 17.30 -13.32
N LEU A 38 -6.83 17.28 -14.38
CA LEU A 38 -7.88 16.27 -14.52
C LEU A 38 -7.29 14.86 -14.74
N VAL A 39 -6.20 14.74 -15.49
CA VAL A 39 -5.47 13.47 -15.66
C VAL A 39 -4.89 13.00 -14.32
N LEU A 40 -4.20 13.89 -13.60
CA LEU A 40 -3.64 13.64 -12.28
C LEU A 40 -4.72 13.13 -11.32
N LYS A 41 -5.86 13.83 -11.25
CA LYS A 41 -7.00 13.43 -10.40
C LYS A 41 -7.44 11.99 -10.68
N LYS A 42 -7.68 11.65 -11.94
CA LYS A 42 -8.13 10.29 -12.33
C LYS A 42 -7.10 9.22 -11.98
N ARG A 43 -5.81 9.52 -12.16
CA ARG A 43 -4.72 8.58 -11.83
C ARG A 43 -4.63 8.37 -10.31
N LEU A 44 -4.76 9.45 -9.52
CA LEU A 44 -4.77 9.38 -8.06
C LEU A 44 -5.97 8.59 -7.53
N GLU A 45 -7.17 8.85 -8.06
CA GLU A 45 -8.38 8.11 -7.70
C GLU A 45 -8.21 6.61 -7.98
N ARG A 46 -7.68 6.25 -9.16
CA ARG A 46 -7.42 4.85 -9.52
C ARG A 46 -6.36 4.19 -8.64
N ALA A 47 -5.28 4.89 -8.30
CA ALA A 47 -4.25 4.38 -7.40
C ALA A 47 -4.84 4.12 -6.01
N SER A 48 -5.57 5.11 -5.48
CA SER A 48 -6.22 5.04 -4.17
C SER A 48 -7.22 3.88 -4.10
N GLU A 49 -8.11 3.74 -5.08
CA GLU A 49 -9.10 2.66 -5.11
C GLU A 49 -8.44 1.27 -5.09
N ASN A 50 -7.38 1.07 -5.88
CA ASN A 50 -6.69 -0.22 -5.93
C ASN A 50 -5.99 -0.53 -4.61
N VAL A 51 -5.29 0.44 -4.02
CA VAL A 51 -4.63 0.26 -2.72
C VAL A 51 -5.64 -0.04 -1.62
N SER A 52 -6.73 0.71 -1.55
CA SER A 52 -7.79 0.49 -0.57
C SER A 52 -8.41 -0.89 -0.70
N ARG A 53 -8.70 -1.36 -1.92
CA ARG A 53 -9.23 -2.71 -2.11
C ARG A 53 -8.24 -3.80 -1.76
N ILE A 54 -6.95 -3.66 -2.10
CA ILE A 54 -5.92 -4.61 -1.68
C ILE A 54 -5.92 -4.77 -0.16
N TYR A 55 -6.02 -3.65 0.58
CA TYR A 55 -6.05 -3.68 2.04
C TYR A 55 -7.33 -4.31 2.58
N GLU A 56 -8.50 -3.79 2.19
CA GLU A 56 -9.78 -4.25 2.75
C GLU A 56 -10.08 -5.71 2.39
N ASP A 57 -9.85 -6.14 1.16
CA ASP A 57 -10.09 -7.52 0.71
C ASP A 57 -9.18 -8.53 1.46
N ASN A 58 -8.04 -8.07 1.97
CA ASN A 58 -7.05 -8.92 2.64
C ASN A 58 -6.92 -8.64 4.14
N LYS A 59 -7.75 -7.75 4.69
CA LYS A 59 -7.65 -7.23 6.06
C LYS A 59 -7.56 -8.32 7.12
N LEU A 60 -8.43 -9.32 7.04
CA LEU A 60 -8.45 -10.43 8.01
C LEU A 60 -7.16 -11.25 7.99
N LYS A 61 -6.58 -11.49 6.80
CA LYS A 61 -5.30 -12.22 6.67
C LYS A 61 -4.14 -11.39 7.22
N LEU A 62 -4.14 -10.09 6.93
CA LEU A 62 -3.14 -9.17 7.44
C LEU A 62 -3.19 -9.07 8.97
N GLN A 63 -4.38 -8.94 9.55
CA GLN A 63 -4.59 -8.92 11.00
C GLN A 63 -4.20 -10.24 11.66
N ALA A 64 -4.57 -11.38 11.06
CA ALA A 64 -4.17 -12.70 11.58
C ALA A 64 -2.65 -12.85 11.61
N ALA A 65 -1.95 -12.42 10.54
CA ALA A 65 -0.50 -12.43 10.50
C ALA A 65 0.12 -11.50 11.56
N GLU A 66 -0.45 -10.31 11.77
CA GLU A 66 -0.02 -9.38 12.82
C GLU A 66 -0.13 -10.02 14.22
N GLU A 67 -1.26 -10.64 14.53
CA GLU A 67 -1.50 -11.31 15.80
C GLU A 67 -0.60 -12.52 16.03
N GLU A 68 -0.32 -13.29 14.98
CA GLU A 68 0.62 -14.42 15.05
C GLU A 68 2.03 -13.94 15.43
N ILE A 69 2.51 -12.87 14.78
CA ILE A 69 3.81 -12.27 15.09
C ILE A 69 3.84 -11.73 16.51
N LYS A 70 2.79 -11.03 16.98
CA LYS A 70 2.69 -10.58 18.36
C LYS A 70 2.85 -11.74 19.34
N LYS A 71 2.13 -12.85 19.15
CA LYS A 71 2.24 -14.05 20.01
C LYS A 71 3.67 -14.62 20.07
N MET A 72 4.38 -14.68 18.94
CA MET A 72 5.78 -15.13 18.91
C MET A 72 6.71 -14.22 19.75
N HIS A 73 6.45 -12.92 19.78
CA HIS A 73 7.24 -11.97 20.57
C HIS A 73 6.86 -11.94 22.05
N PHE A 74 5.59 -12.15 22.40
CA PHE A 74 5.15 -12.30 23.79
C PHE A 74 5.65 -13.60 24.42
N GLY A 75 5.56 -14.74 23.71
CA GLY A 75 6.06 -16.04 24.21
C GLY A 75 7.58 -16.06 24.47
N LYS A 76 8.37 -15.24 23.75
CA LYS A 76 9.81 -15.06 24.01
C LYS A 76 10.11 -14.30 25.32
N LYS A 77 9.22 -13.44 25.79
CA LYS A 77 9.39 -12.70 27.06
C LYS A 77 9.09 -13.57 28.27
N GLU A 78 8.07 -14.41 28.20
CA GLU A 78 7.74 -15.35 29.30
C GLU A 78 8.82 -16.43 29.47
N ASN A 79 9.34 -17.00 28.38
CA ASN A 79 10.39 -18.02 28.46
C ASN A 79 11.74 -17.49 29.02
N LYS A 80 12.01 -16.18 28.92
CA LYS A 80 13.17 -15.55 29.59
C LYS A 80 12.93 -15.32 31.08
N ASN A 81 11.70 -15.08 31.51
CA ASN A 81 11.38 -14.87 32.92
C ASN A 81 11.30 -16.19 33.70
N ILE A 82 10.86 -17.28 33.06
CA ILE A 82 10.88 -18.62 33.67
C ILE A 82 12.31 -19.13 33.86
N LYS A 83 13.23 -18.89 32.91
CA LYS A 83 14.64 -19.30 33.03
C LYS A 83 15.50 -18.45 34.00
N ARG A 84 14.94 -17.38 34.58
CA ARG A 84 15.64 -16.47 35.51
C ARG A 84 15.14 -16.59 36.96
N ARG A 85 14.22 -17.52 37.23
CA ARG A 85 13.73 -17.85 38.57
C ARG A 85 14.24 -19.20 39.00
#